data_AF-A0A925FJQ8-F1
#
_entry.id   AF-A0A925FJQ8-F1
#
_cell.length_a   1.000
_cell.length_b   1.000
_cell.length_c   1.000
_cell.angle_alpha   90.00
_cell.angle_beta   90.00
_cell.angle_gamma   90.00
#
_symmetry.space_group_name_H-M   'P 1'
#
loop_
_entity.id
_entity.type
_entity.pdbx_description
1 polymer ?
#
loop_
_entity_poly.entity_id
_entity_poly.type
_entity_poly.pdbx_seq_one_letter_code
_entity_poly.pdbx_strand_id
1 'polypeptide(L)'
;MTGDEGIEQFVVRGIDVVVENSRADIATADVIARLDEALGLIEAVQPWRLRHLRRDLRYIWVVRFACRGAYFPDEQACMTELTFLNRRDITAAPVASSIIHEGMHARVDRMGVRREGRDRAREERLCRRAELAFG
;
A
#
# COMPACT_ATOMS: atom_id res chain seq x y z
N MET A 1 28.64 -10.68 6.14
CA MET A 1 28.09 -10.53 4.77
C MET A 1 27.19 -11.74 4.54
N THR A 2 25.91 -11.61 4.85
CA THR A 2 24.89 -12.64 4.65
C THR A 2 23.89 -12.03 3.69
N GLY A 3 23.77 -12.64 2.51
CA GLY A 3 22.95 -12.13 1.40
C GLY A 3 21.48 -12.05 1.80
N ASP A 4 20.86 -10.94 1.46
CA ASP A 4 19.46 -10.62 1.65
C ASP A 4 18.62 -11.30 0.55
N GLU A 5 18.65 -12.64 0.51
CA GLU A 5 17.93 -13.43 -0.50
C GLU A 5 16.42 -13.35 -0.21
N GLY A 6 15.76 -12.33 -0.76
CA GLY A 6 14.31 -12.14 -0.67
C GLY A 6 13.86 -10.68 -0.63
N ILE A 7 14.77 -9.72 -0.44
CA ILE A 7 14.45 -8.29 -0.47
C ILE A 7 14.94 -7.67 -1.78
N GLU A 8 13.98 -7.15 -2.54
CA GLU A 8 14.23 -6.50 -3.83
C GLU A 8 13.67 -5.07 -3.81
N GLN A 9 14.36 -4.13 -4.48
CA GLN A 9 13.96 -2.72 -4.56
C GLN A 9 13.60 -2.32 -5.98
N PHE A 10 12.51 -1.57 -6.13
CA PHE A 10 11.97 -1.11 -7.40
C PHE A 10 11.50 0.34 -7.30
N VAL A 11 11.25 0.95 -8.44
CA VAL A 11 10.50 2.20 -8.52
C VAL A 11 9.30 1.96 -9.42
N VAL A 12 8.10 2.11 -8.87
CA VAL A 12 6.83 1.91 -9.60
C VAL A 12 6.08 3.22 -9.64
N ARG A 13 5.86 3.74 -10.85
CA ARG A 13 5.21 5.05 -11.09
C ARG A 13 5.79 6.18 -10.23
N GLY A 14 7.09 6.18 -9.99
CA GLY A 14 7.79 7.21 -9.20
C GLY A 14 7.62 7.10 -7.68
N ILE A 15 7.25 5.92 -7.17
CA ILE A 15 7.26 5.58 -5.74
C ILE A 15 8.29 4.47 -5.53
N ASP A 16 9.16 4.63 -4.53
CA ASP A 16 10.09 3.57 -4.13
C ASP A 16 9.31 2.38 -3.57
N VAL A 17 9.67 1.17 -3.96
CA VAL A 17 9.02 -0.08 -3.56
C VAL A 17 10.07 -1.04 -3.05
N VAL A 18 9.84 -1.59 -1.85
CA VAL A 18 10.62 -2.68 -1.28
C VAL A 18 9.73 -3.91 -1.27
N VAL A 19 10.17 -5.01 -1.88
CA VAL A 19 9.47 -6.29 -1.85
C VAL A 19 10.27 -7.27 -1.02
N GLU A 20 9.70 -7.74 0.08
CA GLU A 20 10.21 -8.85 0.89
C GLU A 20 9.37 -10.10 0.57
N ASN A 21 9.80 -10.84 -0.44
CA ASN A 21 9.06 -11.97 -0.96
C ASN A 21 9.42 -13.27 -0.22
N SER A 22 8.54 -13.69 0.69
CA SER A 22 8.67 -14.94 1.43
C SER A 22 7.93 -16.13 0.78
N ARG A 23 7.47 -16.00 -0.47
CA ARG A 23 6.69 -17.02 -1.19
C ARG A 23 7.38 -17.39 -2.51
N ALA A 24 8.06 -18.53 -2.51
CA ALA A 24 8.74 -19.05 -3.71
C ALA A 24 7.78 -19.37 -4.89
N ASP A 25 6.49 -19.59 -4.60
CA ASP A 25 5.44 -19.80 -5.61
C ASP A 25 4.88 -18.50 -6.21
N ILE A 26 5.34 -17.33 -5.75
CA ILE A 26 4.94 -16.02 -6.24
C ILE A 26 6.18 -15.34 -6.84
N ALA A 27 6.15 -15.06 -8.13
CA ALA A 27 7.22 -14.30 -8.77
C ALA A 27 7.15 -12.82 -8.38
N THR A 28 8.28 -12.22 -7.96
CA THR A 28 8.33 -10.78 -7.64
C THR A 28 7.88 -9.91 -8.83
N ALA A 29 8.15 -10.33 -10.06
CA ALA A 29 7.70 -9.62 -11.25
C ALA A 29 6.16 -9.51 -11.35
N ASP A 30 5.44 -10.55 -10.95
CA ASP A 30 3.97 -10.55 -10.93
C ASP A 30 3.43 -9.58 -9.86
N VAL A 31 4.09 -9.55 -8.70
CA VAL A 31 3.78 -8.62 -7.60
C VAL A 31 3.93 -7.18 -8.06
N ILE A 32 5.05 -6.86 -8.74
CA ILE A 32 5.30 -5.52 -9.26
C ILE A 32 4.31 -5.14 -10.36
N ALA A 33 3.98 -6.05 -11.28
CA ALA A 33 2.97 -5.80 -12.31
C ALA A 33 1.59 -5.50 -11.68
N ARG A 34 1.19 -6.27 -10.66
CA ARG A 34 -0.06 -6.04 -9.93
C ARG A 34 -0.07 -4.73 -9.17
N LEU A 35 1.06 -4.34 -8.59
CA LEU A 35 1.19 -3.04 -7.92
C LEU A 35 1.08 -1.90 -8.94
N ASP A 36 1.72 -2.02 -10.10
CA ASP A 36 1.62 -1.04 -11.18
C ASP A 36 0.18 -0.89 -11.68
N GLU A 37 -0.56 -1.99 -11.86
CA GLU A 37 -1.98 -1.96 -12.23
C GLU A 37 -2.83 -1.21 -11.19
N ALA A 38 -2.60 -1.46 -9.90
CA ALA A 38 -3.31 -0.77 -8.82
C ALA A 38 -2.98 0.73 -8.78
N LEU A 39 -1.70 1.10 -8.83
CA LEU A 39 -1.27 2.50 -8.85
C LEU A 39 -1.73 3.21 -10.15
N GLY A 40 -1.76 2.50 -11.27
CA GLY A 40 -2.28 2.99 -12.54
C GLY A 40 -3.78 3.26 -12.50
N LEU A 41 -4.55 2.42 -11.82
CA LEU A 41 -5.96 2.67 -11.57
C LEU A 41 -6.16 3.94 -10.70
N ILE A 42 -5.34 4.13 -9.66
CA ILE A 42 -5.37 5.37 -8.86
C ILE A 42 -5.04 6.58 -9.74
N GLU A 43 -4.03 6.49 -10.59
CA GLU A 43 -3.63 7.57 -11.51
C GLU A 43 -4.77 7.95 -12.46
N ALA A 44 -5.43 6.95 -13.05
CA ALA A 44 -6.50 7.15 -14.02
C ALA A 44 -7.74 7.79 -13.40
N VAL A 45 -8.12 7.39 -12.17
CA VAL A 45 -9.38 7.82 -11.54
C VAL A 45 -9.18 9.06 -10.66
N GLN A 46 -8.09 9.12 -9.89
CA GLN A 46 -7.81 10.18 -8.92
C GLN A 46 -6.32 10.55 -8.92
N PRO A 47 -5.80 11.20 -9.98
CA PRO A 47 -4.37 11.46 -10.16
C PRO A 47 -3.75 12.30 -9.02
N TRP A 48 -4.54 13.13 -8.34
CA TRP A 48 -4.07 13.88 -7.17
C TRP A 48 -3.74 12.98 -5.98
N ARG A 49 -4.43 11.83 -5.82
CA ARG A 49 -4.10 10.86 -4.77
C ARG A 49 -2.76 10.20 -5.02
N LEU A 50 -2.44 9.85 -6.28
CA LEU A 50 -1.12 9.31 -6.60
C LEU A 50 -0.01 10.35 -6.37
N ARG A 51 -0.26 11.62 -6.69
CA ARG A 51 0.68 12.71 -6.35
C ARG A 51 0.90 12.84 -4.84
N HIS A 52 -0.15 12.65 -4.02
CA HIS A 52 -0.01 12.64 -2.57
C HIS A 52 0.81 11.45 -2.10
N LEU A 53 0.53 10.23 -2.60
CA LEU A 53 1.32 9.04 -2.28
C LEU A 53 2.82 9.26 -2.54
N ARG A 54 3.18 9.76 -3.72
CA ARG A 54 4.57 10.10 -4.10
C ARG A 54 5.25 11.11 -3.16
N ARG A 55 4.48 12.00 -2.54
CA ARG A 55 4.99 13.09 -1.71
C ARG A 55 5.00 12.73 -0.22
N ASP A 56 4.03 11.95 0.21
CA ASP A 56 3.71 11.71 1.61
C ASP A 56 4.28 10.39 2.12
N LEU A 57 4.55 9.42 1.23
CA LEU A 57 5.24 8.18 1.54
C LEU A 57 6.72 8.29 1.21
N ARG A 58 7.54 7.60 2.00
CA ARG A 58 8.93 7.33 1.65
C ARG A 58 9.01 6.13 0.70
N TYR A 59 8.24 5.07 0.95
CA TYR A 59 8.19 3.88 0.10
C TYR A 59 6.92 3.05 0.33
N ILE A 60 6.63 2.14 -0.60
CA ILE A 60 5.66 1.05 -0.42
C ILE A 60 6.45 -0.20 -0.04
N TRP A 61 6.00 -0.90 0.99
CA TRP A 61 6.59 -2.17 1.42
C TRP A 61 5.64 -3.32 1.12
N VAL A 62 6.05 -4.23 0.25
CA VAL A 62 5.28 -5.43 -0.05
C VAL A 62 5.87 -6.60 0.73
N VAL A 63 5.09 -7.15 1.66
CA VAL A 63 5.52 -8.24 2.55
C VAL A 63 4.32 -9.07 2.97
N ARG A 64 4.55 -10.29 3.46
CA ARG A 64 3.48 -11.04 4.15
C ARG A 64 3.16 -10.38 5.49
N PHE A 65 1.87 -10.15 5.73
CA PHE A 65 1.40 -9.51 6.94
C PHE A 65 -0.02 -9.96 7.30
N ALA A 66 -0.46 -9.67 8.54
CA ALA A 66 -1.77 -10.11 9.04
C ALA A 66 -2.97 -9.32 8.47
N CYS A 67 -2.72 -8.14 7.87
CA CYS A 67 -3.74 -7.28 7.27
C CYS A 67 -3.35 -6.90 5.84
N ARG A 68 -4.31 -6.41 5.05
CA ARG A 68 -4.14 -6.10 3.61
C ARG A 68 -3.22 -4.91 3.35
N GLY A 69 -3.24 -3.94 4.25
CA GLY A 69 -2.40 -2.76 4.21
C GLY A 69 -2.25 -2.16 5.61
N ALA A 70 -1.20 -1.38 5.78
CA ALA A 70 -0.95 -0.60 6.99
C ALA A 70 0.03 0.55 6.70
N TYR A 71 -0.26 1.73 7.24
CA TYR A 71 0.69 2.83 7.30
C TYR A 71 1.51 2.81 8.59
N PHE A 72 2.83 2.85 8.43
CA PHE A 72 3.83 2.94 9.49
C PHE A 72 4.44 4.36 9.52
N PRO A 73 4.10 5.20 10.53
CA PRO A 73 4.51 6.61 10.56
C PRO A 73 6.02 6.84 10.70
N ASP A 74 6.71 6.00 11.49
CA ASP A 74 8.14 6.18 11.77
C ASP A 74 8.99 5.95 10.51
N GLU A 75 8.58 4.99 9.67
CA GLU A 75 9.20 4.67 8.39
C GLU A 75 8.62 5.48 7.22
N GLN A 76 7.49 6.15 7.42
CA GLN A 76 6.64 6.75 6.38
C GLN A 76 6.32 5.74 5.26
N ALA A 77 6.05 4.50 5.66
CA ALA A 77 5.90 3.37 4.76
C ALA A 77 4.44 2.94 4.65
N CYS A 78 3.99 2.69 3.42
CA CYS A 78 2.72 2.02 3.15
C CYS A 78 2.99 0.54 2.91
N MET A 79 2.64 -0.31 3.87
CA MET A 79 2.68 -1.76 3.67
C MET A 79 1.48 -2.23 2.86
N THR A 80 1.72 -3.12 1.90
CA THR A 80 0.67 -3.85 1.16
C THR A 80 0.97 -5.34 1.22
N GLU A 81 -0.04 -6.14 1.55
CA GLU A 81 0.18 -7.56 1.80
C GLU A 81 0.43 -8.33 0.51
N LEU A 82 1.52 -9.10 0.49
CA LEU A 82 2.05 -9.79 -0.68
C LEU A 82 1.02 -10.72 -1.34
N THR A 83 0.36 -11.58 -0.57
CA THR A 83 -0.58 -12.56 -1.16
C THR A 83 -1.85 -11.90 -1.66
N PHE A 84 -2.34 -10.89 -0.96
CA PHE A 84 -3.48 -10.07 -1.36
C PHE A 84 -3.20 -9.29 -2.64
N LEU A 85 -2.03 -8.66 -2.76
CA LEU A 85 -1.60 -7.95 -3.95
C LEU A 85 -1.53 -8.89 -5.16
N ASN A 86 -0.99 -10.09 -4.98
CA ASN A 86 -0.83 -11.08 -6.04
C ASN A 86 -2.13 -11.78 -6.46
N ARG A 87 -3.26 -11.58 -5.75
CA ARG A 87 -4.53 -12.20 -6.12
C ARG A 87 -4.94 -11.81 -7.54
N ARG A 88 -5.26 -12.83 -8.36
CA ARG A 88 -5.71 -12.71 -9.75
C ARG A 88 -7.22 -12.90 -9.91
N ASP A 89 -7.89 -13.37 -8.86
CA ASP A 89 -9.34 -13.55 -8.80
C ASP A 89 -10.11 -12.26 -8.44
N ILE A 90 -9.39 -11.17 -8.20
CA ILE A 90 -9.92 -9.83 -7.93
C ILE A 90 -9.36 -8.83 -8.94
N THR A 91 -10.09 -7.73 -9.16
CA THR A 91 -9.58 -6.61 -9.95
C THR A 91 -8.48 -5.85 -9.18
N ALA A 92 -7.87 -4.83 -9.81
CA ALA A 92 -6.93 -3.95 -9.13
C ALA A 92 -7.61 -3.01 -8.10
N ALA A 93 -8.94 -2.87 -8.13
CA ALA A 93 -9.67 -1.87 -7.33
C ALA A 93 -9.54 -2.07 -5.79
N PRO A 94 -9.65 -3.29 -5.23
CA PRO A 94 -9.47 -3.48 -3.80
C PRO A 94 -8.06 -3.14 -3.32
N VAL A 95 -7.03 -3.47 -4.12
CA VAL A 95 -5.64 -3.12 -3.82
C VAL A 95 -5.46 -1.60 -3.86
N ALA A 96 -5.94 -0.95 -4.93
CA ALA A 96 -5.90 0.49 -5.08
C ALA A 96 -6.60 1.22 -3.91
N SER A 97 -7.75 0.71 -3.48
CA SER A 97 -8.48 1.26 -2.33
C SER A 97 -7.68 1.15 -1.03
N SER A 98 -7.07 -0.02 -0.77
CA SER A 98 -6.24 -0.22 0.42
C SER A 98 -5.04 0.75 0.42
N ILE A 99 -4.36 0.92 -0.71
CA ILE A 99 -3.24 1.89 -0.83
C ILE A 99 -3.72 3.33 -0.62
N ILE A 100 -4.88 3.70 -1.17
CA ILE A 100 -5.47 5.04 -0.95
C ILE A 100 -5.79 5.26 0.53
N HIS A 101 -6.31 4.23 1.21
CA HIS A 101 -6.63 4.28 2.63
C HIS A 101 -5.36 4.56 3.46
N GLU A 102 -4.30 3.79 3.25
CA GLU A 102 -3.04 4.01 3.96
C GLU A 102 -2.39 5.35 3.57
N GLY A 103 -2.48 5.75 2.30
CA GLY A 103 -2.04 7.07 1.85
C GLY A 103 -2.77 8.23 2.51
N MET A 104 -4.03 8.04 2.92
CA MET A 104 -4.75 9.02 3.71
C MET A 104 -4.16 9.15 5.12
N HIS A 105 -3.76 8.02 5.73
CA HIS A 105 -3.05 8.05 7.00
C HIS A 105 -1.71 8.78 6.88
N ALA A 106 -0.93 8.49 5.83
CA ALA A 106 0.31 9.21 5.53
C ALA A 106 0.08 10.71 5.36
N ARG A 107 -0.95 11.12 4.61
CA ARG A 107 -1.25 12.55 4.44
C ARG A 107 -1.59 13.24 5.76
N VAL A 108 -2.42 12.63 6.60
CA VAL A 108 -2.78 13.20 7.91
C VAL A 108 -1.55 13.35 8.80
N ASP A 109 -0.67 12.36 8.77
CA ASP A 109 0.60 12.38 9.49
C ASP A 109 1.54 13.51 9.01
N ARG A 110 1.71 13.66 7.68
CA ARG A 110 2.49 14.75 7.07
C ARG A 110 1.93 16.14 7.33
N MET A 111 0.63 16.27 7.61
CA MET A 111 0.01 17.54 8.03
C MET A 111 0.31 17.89 9.50
N GLY A 112 1.01 17.03 10.25
CA GLY A 112 1.33 17.27 11.65
C GLY A 112 0.12 17.23 12.58
N VAL A 113 -1.00 16.64 12.12
CA VAL A 113 -2.20 16.43 12.94
C VAL A 113 -1.89 15.31 13.93
N ARG A 114 -1.26 15.66 15.05
CA ARG A 114 -0.95 14.74 16.14
C ARG A 114 -2.26 14.15 16.68
N ARG A 115 -2.39 12.82 16.56
CA ARG A 115 -3.59 12.03 16.86
C ARG A 115 -3.70 11.67 18.34
N GLU A 116 -3.53 12.61 19.26
CA GLU A 116 -3.90 12.33 20.65
C GLU A 116 -5.43 12.18 20.73
N GLY A 117 -5.91 10.95 20.91
CA GLY A 117 -7.32 10.67 21.23
C GLY A 117 -8.26 10.32 20.09
N ARG A 118 -7.80 10.10 18.85
CA ARG A 118 -8.67 9.63 17.76
C ARG A 118 -8.65 8.09 17.69
N ASP A 119 -9.79 7.45 17.94
CA ASP A 119 -9.94 5.99 17.88
C ASP A 119 -9.65 5.50 16.45
N ARG A 120 -8.39 5.09 16.21
CA ARG A 120 -7.89 4.56 14.93
C ARG A 120 -8.74 3.39 14.44
N ALA A 121 -9.25 2.57 15.37
CA ALA A 121 -10.15 1.47 15.05
C ALA A 121 -11.53 1.97 14.57
N ARG A 122 -12.00 3.15 14.98
CA ARG A 122 -13.24 3.76 14.46
C ARG A 122 -13.07 4.30 13.05
N GLU A 123 -11.91 4.89 12.73
CA GLU A 123 -11.58 5.35 11.37
C GLU A 123 -11.44 4.14 10.41
N GLU A 124 -10.74 3.09 10.83
CA GLU A 124 -10.60 1.84 10.08
C GLU A 124 -11.96 1.17 9.85
N ARG A 125 -12.85 1.12 10.87
CA ARG A 125 -14.23 0.62 10.71
C ARG A 125 -15.06 1.43 9.71
N LEU A 126 -14.84 2.75 9.64
CA LEU A 126 -15.54 3.62 8.70
C LEU A 126 -15.03 3.42 7.26
N CYS A 127 -13.72 3.29 7.09
CA CYS A 127 -13.13 3.06 5.79
C CYS A 127 -13.42 1.66 5.27
N ARG A 128 -13.31 0.62 6.11
CA ARG A 128 -13.70 -0.76 5.74
C ARG A 128 -15.17 -0.84 5.30
N ARG A 129 -16.05 -0.04 5.92
CA ARG A 129 -17.46 0.04 5.52
C ARG A 129 -17.64 0.74 4.17
N ALA A 130 -16.84 1.77 3.88
CA ALA A 130 -16.82 2.40 2.57
C ALA A 130 -16.28 1.44 1.50
N GLU A 131 -15.20 0.72 1.78
CA GLU A 131 -14.64 -0.31 0.88
C GLU A 131 -15.66 -1.40 0.52
N LEU A 132 -16.37 -1.95 1.51
CA LEU A 132 -17.45 -2.93 1.28
C LEU A 132 -18.63 -2.35 0.49
N ALA A 133 -18.85 -1.05 0.52
CA ALA A 133 -19.89 -0.41 -0.29
C ALA A 133 -19.47 -0.19 -1.75
N PHE A 134 -18.17 -0.30 -2.06
CA PHE A 134 -17.63 -0.21 -3.42
C PHE A 134 -17.41 -1.58 -4.09
N GLY A 135 -17.53 -2.70 -3.36
CA GLY A 135 -17.50 -4.07 -3.90
C GLY A 135 -16.62 -5.03 -3.12
#